data_AF-A0A2A2HAQ0-F1
#
_entry.id   AF-A0A2A2HAQ0-F1
#
_cell.length_a   1.000
_cell.length_b   1.000
_cell.length_c   1.000
_cell.angle_alpha   90.00
_cell.angle_beta   90.00
_cell.angle_gamma   90.00
#
_symmetry.space_group_name_H-M   'P 1'
#
loop_
_entity.id
_entity.type
_entity.pdbx_description
1 polymer ?
#
loop_
_entity_poly.entity_id
_entity_poly.type
_entity_poly.pdbx_seq_one_letter_code
_entity_poly.pdbx_strand_id
1 'polypeptide(L)'
;MDSLTLISLIVFLILIIGVILCIFRYFEKSKPSVESMVLIAILVAIASLGRLPTAALLSIQASSFIIIMAGIVFGKEIGFITGVLTAVVTDLFLGIGYWTVFQMIGWGLMGLTAGMFSFKLENVYIRAGFGFIWGFFYGWITDLSMLPFLSTIDLNAFLGIFAASVPFDLSHGVTNVILLVLLYGLFKRIFNRAKDKFISNQTEPLNKGVNT
;
A
#
# COMPACT_ATOMS: atom_id res chain seq x y z
N MET A 1 4.06 -34.94 -5.84
CA MET A 1 4.55 -33.88 -4.93
C MET A 1 5.43 -34.57 -3.91
N ASP A 2 6.71 -34.21 -3.88
CA ASP A 2 7.65 -34.78 -2.91
C ASP A 2 7.35 -34.22 -1.53
N SER A 3 7.61 -34.99 -0.47
CA SER A 3 7.32 -34.60 0.92
C SER A 3 7.91 -33.23 1.29
N LEU A 4 9.09 -32.89 0.75
CA LEU A 4 9.73 -31.57 0.92
C LEU A 4 8.91 -30.43 0.33
N THR A 5 8.32 -30.61 -0.86
CA THR A 5 7.46 -29.60 -1.50
C THR A 5 6.15 -29.40 -0.74
N LEU A 6 5.61 -30.47 -0.15
CA LEU A 6 4.42 -30.38 0.69
C LEU A 6 4.73 -29.61 1.99
N ILE A 7 5.87 -29.89 2.62
CA ILE A 7 6.31 -29.19 3.85
C ILE A 7 6.53 -27.70 3.59
N SER A 8 7.21 -27.32 2.49
CA SER A 8 7.45 -25.91 2.17
C SER A 8 6.15 -25.13 1.94
N LEU A 9 5.17 -25.73 1.26
CA LEU A 9 3.84 -25.13 1.07
C LEU A 9 3.09 -24.95 2.39
N ILE A 10 3.15 -25.93 3.29
CA ILE A 10 2.51 -25.84 4.61
C ILE A 10 3.15 -24.70 5.43
N VAL A 11 4.47 -24.61 5.47
CA VAL A 11 5.19 -23.53 6.16
C VAL A 11 4.82 -22.17 5.58
N PHE A 12 4.77 -22.05 4.25
CA PHE A 12 4.38 -20.82 3.56
C PHE A 12 2.94 -20.39 3.90
N LEU A 13 2.00 -21.34 3.95
CA LEU A 13 0.62 -21.06 4.35
C LEU A 13 0.53 -20.56 5.79
N ILE A 14 1.28 -21.17 6.72
CA ILE A 14 1.34 -20.74 8.12
C ILE A 14 1.89 -19.31 8.22
N LEU A 15 2.93 -18.98 7.45
CA LEU A 15 3.49 -17.63 7.39
C LEU A 15 2.48 -16.61 6.88
N ILE A 16 1.77 -16.93 5.79
CA ILE A 16 0.69 -16.09 5.26
C ILE A 16 -0.37 -15.83 6.32
N ILE A 17 -0.85 -16.88 7.00
CA ILE A 17 -1.85 -16.74 8.06
C ILE A 17 -1.32 -15.86 9.19
N GLY A 18 -0.06 -16.05 9.59
CA GLY A 18 0.60 -15.22 10.61
C GLY A 18 0.66 -13.74 10.23
N VAL A 19 1.01 -13.42 8.98
CA VAL A 19 1.02 -12.04 8.46
C VAL A 19 -0.38 -11.44 8.48
N ILE A 20 -1.37 -12.17 7.98
CA ILE A 20 -2.76 -11.71 7.97
C ILE A 20 -3.23 -11.39 9.39
N LEU A 21 -2.98 -12.28 10.35
CA LEU A 21 -3.31 -12.05 11.76
C LEU A 21 -2.58 -10.85 12.36
N CYS A 22 -1.32 -10.62 11.97
CA CYS A 22 -0.56 -9.44 12.39
C CYS A 22 -1.20 -8.14 11.89
N ILE A 23 -1.59 -8.10 10.61
CA ILE A 23 -2.28 -6.96 9.98
C ILE A 23 -3.62 -6.69 10.67
N PHE A 24 -4.42 -7.73 10.93
CA PHE A 24 -5.70 -7.58 11.64
C PHE A 24 -5.52 -7.07 13.07
N ARG A 25 -4.53 -7.59 13.81
CA ARG A 25 -4.21 -7.09 15.15
C ARG A 25 -3.78 -5.63 15.14
N TYR A 26 -3.04 -5.20 14.12
CA TYR A 26 -2.67 -3.79 13.97
C TYR A 26 -3.91 -2.92 13.74
N PHE A 27 -4.81 -3.36 12.85
CA PHE A 27 -6.07 -2.66 12.58
C PHE A 27 -6.94 -2.52 13.83
N GLU A 28 -7.11 -3.60 14.59
CA GLU A 28 -7.92 -3.62 15.81
C GLU A 28 -7.34 -2.69 16.90
N LYS A 29 -6.02 -2.73 17.10
CA LYS A 29 -5.34 -1.85 18.05
C LYS A 29 -5.44 -0.37 17.69
N SER A 30 -5.55 -0.06 16.40
CA SER A 30 -5.62 1.31 15.91
C SER A 30 -6.95 2.01 16.26
N LYS A 31 -7.99 1.24 16.64
CA LYS A 31 -9.33 1.75 17.00
C LYS A 31 -9.80 2.92 16.11
N PRO A 32 -9.86 2.72 14.77
CA PRO A 32 -10.20 3.80 13.86
C PRO A 32 -11.61 4.34 14.16
N SER A 33 -11.77 5.66 14.17
CA SER A 33 -13.11 6.27 14.28
C SER A 33 -13.97 5.89 13.07
N VAL A 34 -15.30 5.98 13.20
CA VAL A 34 -16.24 5.68 12.12
C VAL A 34 -15.93 6.53 10.88
N GLU A 35 -15.59 7.80 11.07
CA GLU A 35 -15.22 8.74 10.00
C GLU A 35 -13.91 8.32 9.32
N SER A 36 -12.94 7.82 10.09
CA SER A 36 -11.70 7.29 9.54
C SER A 36 -11.96 6.05 8.68
N MET A 37 -12.90 5.19 9.08
CA MET A 37 -13.30 4.02 8.29
C MET A 37 -13.96 4.43 6.97
N VAL A 38 -14.85 5.43 6.99
CA VAL A 38 -15.48 5.98 5.77
C VAL A 38 -14.43 6.58 4.84
N LEU A 39 -13.49 7.36 5.39
CA LEU A 39 -12.40 7.94 4.62
C LEU A 39 -11.53 6.85 3.98
N ILE A 40 -11.15 5.82 4.73
CA ILE A 40 -10.37 4.68 4.22
C ILE A 40 -11.14 4.00 3.09
N ALA A 41 -12.45 3.76 3.23
CA ALA A 41 -13.25 3.16 2.17
C ALA A 41 -13.23 3.99 0.87
N ILE A 42 -13.34 5.32 0.97
CA ILE A 42 -13.24 6.22 -0.18
C ILE A 42 -11.84 6.14 -0.82
N LEU A 43 -10.78 6.19 0.00
CA LEU A 43 -9.40 6.13 -0.49
C LEU A 43 -9.11 4.80 -1.19
N VAL A 44 -9.57 3.68 -0.61
CA VAL A 44 -9.44 2.34 -1.21
C VAL A 44 -10.19 2.26 -2.53
N ALA A 45 -11.40 2.83 -2.63
CA ALA A 45 -12.15 2.87 -3.88
C ALA A 45 -11.39 3.63 -4.97
N ILE A 46 -10.86 4.82 -4.66
CA ILE A 46 -10.08 5.64 -5.61
C ILE A 46 -8.76 4.93 -5.98
N ALA A 47 -8.06 4.36 -5.01
CA ALA A 47 -6.83 3.61 -5.25
C ALA A 47 -7.09 2.37 -6.12
N SER A 48 -8.21 1.68 -5.93
CA SER A 48 -8.61 0.53 -6.74
C SER A 48 -8.91 0.93 -8.19
N LEU A 49 -9.57 2.07 -8.40
CA LEU A 49 -9.74 2.66 -9.74
C LEU A 49 -8.41 3.05 -10.39
N GLY A 50 -7.37 3.32 -9.60
CA GLY A 50 -6.00 3.52 -10.09
C GLY A 50 -5.28 2.23 -10.52
N ARG A 51 -5.82 1.04 -10.20
CA ARG A 51 -5.25 -0.26 -10.56
C ARG A 51 -6.02 -0.95 -11.68
N LEU A 52 -7.34 -1.03 -11.56
CA LEU A 52 -8.16 -1.92 -12.38
C LEU A 52 -8.09 -1.58 -13.90
N PRO A 53 -8.21 -0.30 -14.31
CA PRO A 53 -8.09 0.07 -15.73
C PRO A 53 -6.66 -0.04 -16.25
N THR A 54 -5.67 0.13 -15.37
CA THR A 54 -4.25 0.06 -15.73
C THR A 54 -3.67 -1.34 -15.57
N ALA A 55 -4.45 -2.33 -15.12
CA ALA A 55 -3.99 -3.70 -14.95
C ALA A 55 -3.49 -4.34 -16.25
N ALA A 56 -4.00 -3.87 -17.40
CA ALA A 56 -3.55 -4.28 -18.73
C ALA A 56 -2.33 -3.51 -19.25
N LEU A 57 -1.98 -2.37 -18.63
CA LEU A 57 -0.82 -1.56 -18.97
C LEU A 57 0.38 -1.98 -18.11
N LEU A 58 1.55 -2.12 -18.73
CA LEU A 58 2.81 -2.57 -18.09
C LEU A 58 3.12 -1.76 -16.82
N SER A 59 2.79 -2.34 -15.65
CA SER A 59 3.16 -1.87 -14.30
C SER A 59 2.79 -0.42 -13.94
N ILE A 60 1.81 0.20 -14.61
CA ILE A 60 1.34 1.55 -14.28
C ILE A 60 0.33 1.46 -13.12
N GLN A 61 0.82 1.46 -11.89
CA GLN A 61 -0.03 1.32 -10.70
C GLN A 61 -0.29 2.69 -10.05
N ALA A 62 -1.32 3.41 -10.53
CA ALA A 62 -1.70 4.71 -9.96
C ALA A 62 -2.21 4.58 -8.51
N SER A 63 -2.55 3.36 -8.06
CA SER A 63 -2.87 3.04 -6.66
C SER A 63 -1.79 3.44 -5.69
N SER A 64 -0.51 3.21 -6.04
CA SER A 64 0.63 3.57 -5.19
C SER A 64 0.66 5.06 -4.87
N PHE A 65 0.34 5.91 -5.86
CA PHE A 65 0.24 7.35 -5.64
C PHE A 65 -0.83 7.69 -4.61
N ILE A 66 -2.04 7.12 -4.70
CA ILE A 66 -3.12 7.36 -3.74
C ILE A 66 -2.74 6.89 -2.33
N ILE A 67 -2.09 5.73 -2.23
CA ILE A 67 -1.65 5.16 -0.95
C ILE A 67 -0.57 6.03 -0.29
N ILE A 68 0.40 6.51 -1.07
CA ILE A 68 1.45 7.43 -0.59
C ILE A 68 0.81 8.75 -0.14
N MET A 69 -0.09 9.32 -0.93
CA MET A 69 -0.81 10.55 -0.58
C MET A 69 -1.66 10.38 0.69
N ALA A 70 -2.30 9.21 0.85
CA ALA A 70 -3.05 8.88 2.05
C ALA A 70 -2.15 8.89 3.29
N GLY A 71 -0.98 8.25 3.20
CA GLY A 71 0.03 8.28 4.25
C GLY A 71 0.48 9.70 4.59
N ILE A 72 0.85 10.49 3.57
CA ILE A 72 1.36 11.86 3.76
C ILE A 72 0.34 12.77 4.45
N VAL A 73 -0.94 12.70 4.05
CA VAL A 73 -1.96 13.65 4.51
C VAL A 73 -2.66 13.19 5.79
N PHE A 74 -3.04 11.92 5.85
CA PHE A 74 -3.88 11.38 6.93
C PHE A 74 -3.08 10.62 7.99
N GLY A 75 -1.79 10.33 7.75
CA GLY A 75 -0.91 9.67 8.71
C GLY A 75 -0.60 8.22 8.37
N LYS A 76 0.36 7.64 9.10
CA LYS A 76 0.92 6.30 8.83
C LYS A 76 -0.11 5.18 8.97
N GLU A 77 -1.04 5.29 9.92
CA GLU A 77 -2.09 4.30 10.17
C GLU A 77 -3.07 4.24 8.99
N ILE A 78 -3.60 5.39 8.56
CA ILE A 78 -4.55 5.48 7.44
C ILE A 78 -3.87 5.08 6.13
N GLY A 79 -2.62 5.52 5.91
CA GLY A 79 -1.82 5.09 4.75
C GLY A 79 -1.61 3.58 4.70
N PHE A 80 -1.23 2.97 5.82
CA PHE A 80 -1.04 1.52 5.93
C PHE A 80 -2.32 0.74 5.59
N ILE A 81 -3.42 1.08 6.26
CA ILE A 81 -4.69 0.37 6.10
C ILE A 81 -5.22 0.55 4.67
N THR A 82 -5.10 1.75 4.11
CA THR A 82 -5.48 2.01 2.71
C THR A 82 -4.70 1.11 1.75
N GLY A 83 -3.38 0.98 1.93
CA GLY A 83 -2.55 0.11 1.11
C GLY A 83 -2.93 -1.37 1.20
N VAL A 84 -3.09 -1.88 2.42
CA VAL A 84 -3.52 -3.25 2.68
C VAL A 84 -4.87 -3.56 2.03
N LEU A 85 -5.88 -2.72 2.27
CA LEU A 85 -7.22 -2.96 1.76
C LEU A 85 -7.32 -2.76 0.25
N THR A 86 -6.52 -1.86 -0.33
CA THR A 86 -6.46 -1.69 -1.79
C THR A 86 -6.02 -2.99 -2.47
N ALA A 87 -5.00 -3.67 -1.95
CA ALA A 87 -4.57 -4.97 -2.47
C ALA A 87 -5.74 -5.97 -2.50
N VAL A 88 -6.39 -6.17 -1.35
CA VAL A 88 -7.53 -7.09 -1.22
C VAL A 88 -8.67 -6.73 -2.16
N VAL A 89 -9.09 -5.45 -2.18
CA VAL A 89 -10.23 -5.01 -3.00
C VAL A 89 -9.95 -5.17 -4.48
N THR A 90 -8.74 -4.82 -4.94
CA THR A 90 -8.40 -4.99 -6.36
C THR A 90 -8.30 -6.45 -6.76
N ASP A 91 -7.77 -7.31 -5.88
CA ASP A 91 -7.62 -8.73 -6.16
C ASP A 91 -8.96 -9.48 -6.07
N LEU A 92 -10.00 -8.93 -5.42
CA LEU A 92 -11.36 -9.46 -5.57
C LEU A 92 -11.83 -9.45 -7.03
N PHE A 93 -11.37 -8.48 -7.84
CA PHE A 93 -11.69 -8.40 -9.27
C PHE A 93 -10.68 -9.14 -10.15
N LEU A 94 -9.38 -9.09 -9.80
CA LEU A 94 -8.30 -9.68 -10.59
C LEU A 94 -8.00 -11.16 -10.25
N GLY A 95 -8.60 -11.67 -9.18
CA GLY A 95 -8.35 -13.00 -8.62
C GLY A 95 -7.54 -12.92 -7.33
N ILE A 96 -8.09 -13.44 -6.24
CA ILE A 96 -7.37 -13.58 -4.97
C ILE A 96 -6.41 -14.76 -5.07
N GLY A 97 -5.18 -14.55 -4.62
CA GLY A 97 -4.17 -15.60 -4.56
C GLY A 97 -3.21 -15.43 -3.39
N TYR A 98 -2.25 -16.34 -3.28
CA TYR A 98 -1.20 -16.25 -2.26
C TYR A 98 -0.35 -14.98 -2.42
N TRP A 99 -0.23 -14.44 -3.65
CA TRP A 99 0.49 -13.20 -3.94
C TRP A 99 -0.17 -11.97 -3.32
N THR A 100 -1.49 -11.99 -3.08
CA THR A 100 -2.24 -10.86 -2.51
C THR A 100 -1.65 -10.43 -1.18
N VAL A 101 -1.15 -11.38 -0.37
CA VAL A 101 -0.52 -11.10 0.93
C VAL A 101 0.73 -10.24 0.78
N PHE A 102 1.55 -10.50 -0.24
CA PHE A 102 2.74 -9.71 -0.51
C PHE A 102 2.39 -8.32 -1.04
N GLN A 103 1.31 -8.19 -1.82
CA GLN A 103 0.79 -6.90 -2.23
C GLN A 103 0.26 -6.09 -1.05
N MET A 104 -0.44 -6.74 -0.10
CA MET A 104 -0.88 -6.12 1.15
C MET A 104 0.31 -5.60 1.95
N ILE A 105 1.39 -6.39 2.09
CA ILE A 105 2.62 -5.94 2.76
C ILE A 105 3.25 -4.77 2.00
N GLY A 106 3.47 -4.91 0.69
CA GLY A 106 4.16 -3.92 -0.13
C GLY A 106 3.47 -2.56 -0.10
N TRP A 107 2.18 -2.53 -0.42
CA TRP A 107 1.40 -1.29 -0.40
C TRP A 107 1.10 -0.78 1.02
N GLY A 108 0.88 -1.69 1.98
CA GLY A 108 0.73 -1.30 3.38
C GLY A 108 1.97 -0.56 3.89
N LEU A 109 3.16 -1.15 3.72
CA LEU A 109 4.41 -0.53 4.15
C LEU A 109 4.73 0.76 3.37
N MET A 110 4.39 0.81 2.08
CA MET A 110 4.51 2.02 1.27
C MET A 110 3.71 3.18 1.87
N GLY A 111 2.44 2.95 2.23
CA GLY A 111 1.60 3.97 2.87
C GLY A 111 2.05 4.32 4.30
N LEU A 112 2.47 3.32 5.07
CA LEU A 112 2.98 3.50 6.44
C LEU A 112 4.21 4.39 6.46
N THR A 113 5.21 4.08 5.64
CA THR A 113 6.47 4.82 5.58
C THR A 113 6.26 6.20 4.96
N ALA A 114 5.35 6.36 4.01
CA ALA A 114 4.96 7.67 3.49
C ALA A 114 4.40 8.58 4.59
N GLY A 115 3.59 8.04 5.50
CA GLY A 115 3.11 8.78 6.67
C GLY A 115 4.20 9.10 7.69
N MET A 116 5.10 8.15 7.96
CA MET A 116 6.25 8.37 8.87
C MET A 116 7.20 9.46 8.39
N PHE A 117 7.43 9.56 7.08
CA PHE A 117 8.34 10.53 6.46
C PHE A 117 7.63 11.72 5.82
N SER A 118 6.34 11.90 6.09
CA SER A 118 5.47 12.93 5.50
C SER A 118 6.11 14.33 5.42
N PHE A 119 6.75 14.79 6.50
CA PHE A 119 7.43 16.09 6.55
C PHE A 119 8.58 16.23 5.54
N LYS A 120 9.34 15.16 5.28
CA LYS A 120 10.43 15.16 4.29
C LYS A 120 9.90 15.11 2.85
N LEU A 121 8.74 14.48 2.67
CA LEU A 121 8.09 14.30 1.37
C LEU A 121 7.42 15.59 0.85
N GLU A 122 7.50 16.71 1.58
CA GLU A 122 7.19 18.04 1.05
C GLU A 122 8.18 18.45 -0.05
N ASN A 123 9.45 18.09 0.13
CA ASN A 123 10.48 18.35 -0.87
C ASN A 123 10.27 17.45 -2.09
N VAL A 124 10.17 18.06 -3.27
CA VAL A 124 9.88 17.37 -4.54
C VAL A 124 10.92 16.29 -4.89
N TYR A 125 12.20 16.53 -4.61
CA TYR A 125 13.27 15.58 -4.93
C TYR A 125 13.22 14.36 -4.01
N ILE A 126 13.01 14.58 -2.71
CA ILE A 126 12.88 13.49 -1.74
C ILE A 126 11.63 12.67 -2.05
N ARG A 127 10.52 13.33 -2.39
CA ARG A 127 9.27 12.65 -2.76
C ARG A 127 9.39 11.82 -4.03
N ALA A 128 10.05 12.36 -5.07
CA ALA A 128 10.32 11.62 -6.30
C ALA A 128 11.22 10.41 -6.02
N GLY A 129 12.32 10.59 -5.30
CA GLY A 129 13.21 9.50 -4.90
C GLY A 129 12.49 8.43 -4.08
N PHE A 130 11.65 8.85 -3.14
CA PHE A 130 10.82 7.94 -2.33
C PHE A 130 9.91 7.08 -3.21
N GLY A 131 9.17 7.70 -4.14
CA GLY A 131 8.27 6.98 -5.05
C GLY A 131 9.01 6.03 -5.99
N PHE A 132 10.18 6.44 -6.48
CA PHE A 132 11.04 5.61 -7.33
C PHE A 132 11.54 4.37 -6.58
N ILE A 133 12.13 4.56 -5.40
CA ILE A 133 12.67 3.46 -4.56
C ILE A 133 11.54 2.51 -4.16
N TRP A 134 10.37 3.03 -3.81
CA TRP A 134 9.22 2.20 -3.44
C TRP A 134 8.63 1.41 -4.61
N GLY A 135 8.86 1.81 -5.86
CA GLY A 135 8.53 0.97 -7.03
C GLY A 135 9.32 -0.35 -6.99
N PHE A 136 10.62 -0.26 -6.75
CA PHE A 136 11.49 -1.45 -6.60
C PHE A 136 11.16 -2.25 -5.34
N PHE A 137 11.00 -1.61 -4.19
CA PHE A 137 10.66 -2.34 -2.96
C PHE A 137 9.32 -3.06 -3.07
N TYR A 138 8.33 -2.45 -3.72
CA TYR A 138 7.06 -3.13 -3.98
C TYR A 138 7.27 -4.37 -4.84
N GLY A 139 7.94 -4.22 -5.99
CA GLY A 139 8.28 -5.32 -6.89
C GLY A 139 8.97 -6.47 -6.17
N TRP A 140 10.06 -6.16 -5.48
CA TRP A 140 10.84 -7.16 -4.74
C TRP A 140 10.04 -7.86 -3.65
N ILE A 141 9.17 -7.15 -2.92
CA ILE A 141 8.28 -7.79 -1.94
C ILE A 141 7.30 -8.73 -2.64
N THR A 142 6.71 -8.32 -3.76
CA THR A 142 5.76 -9.16 -4.51
C THR A 142 6.42 -10.35 -5.20
N ASP A 143 7.68 -10.22 -5.61
CA ASP A 143 8.47 -11.29 -6.20
C ASP A 143 8.72 -12.45 -5.24
N LEU A 144 8.75 -12.18 -3.92
CA LEU A 144 8.85 -13.23 -2.89
C LEU A 144 7.69 -14.23 -2.94
N SER A 145 6.57 -13.86 -3.58
CA SER A 145 5.45 -14.79 -3.79
C SER A 145 5.83 -15.96 -4.70
N MET A 146 6.90 -15.84 -5.51
CA MET A 146 7.37 -16.89 -6.42
C MET A 146 8.25 -17.94 -5.72
N LEU A 147 8.74 -17.68 -4.51
CA LEU A 147 9.67 -18.57 -3.79
C LEU A 147 9.19 -20.03 -3.67
N PRO A 148 7.91 -20.33 -3.36
CA PRO A 148 7.45 -21.72 -3.24
C PRO A 148 7.48 -22.51 -4.55
N PHE A 149 7.61 -21.83 -5.70
CA PHE A 149 7.58 -22.43 -7.03
C PHE A 149 8.97 -22.55 -7.67
N LEU A 150 10.01 -22.06 -6.99
CA LEU A 150 11.38 -22.27 -7.43
C LEU A 150 11.76 -23.75 -7.30
N SER A 151 12.36 -24.31 -8.35
CA SER A 151 12.87 -25.68 -8.35
C SER A 151 14.06 -25.86 -7.41
N THR A 152 14.79 -24.78 -7.14
CA THR A 152 15.94 -24.74 -6.23
C THR A 152 15.94 -23.41 -5.47
N ILE A 153 16.19 -23.46 -4.17
CA ILE A 153 16.37 -22.27 -3.33
C ILE A 153 17.87 -22.01 -3.23
N ASP A 154 18.42 -21.39 -4.28
CA ASP A 154 19.80 -20.92 -4.30
C ASP A 154 19.87 -19.42 -4.62
N LEU A 155 21.06 -18.83 -4.44
CA LEU A 155 21.26 -17.40 -4.64
C LEU A 155 21.03 -16.98 -6.11
N ASN A 156 21.32 -17.84 -7.07
CA ASN A 156 21.17 -17.53 -8.50
C ASN A 156 19.70 -17.49 -8.90
N ALA A 157 18.90 -18.44 -8.41
CA ALA A 157 17.46 -18.46 -8.61
C ALA A 157 16.80 -17.22 -7.98
N PHE A 158 17.23 -16.85 -6.76
CA PHE A 158 16.75 -15.65 -6.07
C PHE A 158 17.08 -14.37 -6.85
N LEU A 159 18.33 -14.20 -7.27
CA LEU A 159 18.74 -13.05 -8.09
C LEU A 159 18.06 -13.05 -9.47
N GLY A 160 17.79 -14.23 -10.03
CA GLY A 160 17.09 -14.39 -11.30
C GLY A 160 15.67 -13.81 -11.27
N ILE A 161 14.92 -14.02 -10.19
CA ILE A 161 13.57 -13.44 -10.04
C ILE A 161 13.65 -11.91 -10.03
N PHE A 162 14.50 -11.31 -9.21
CA PHE A 162 14.63 -9.84 -9.16
C PHE A 162 15.17 -9.25 -10.47
N ALA A 163 16.08 -9.95 -11.14
CA ALA A 163 16.59 -9.49 -12.43
C ALA A 163 15.48 -9.46 -13.49
N ALA A 164 14.56 -10.43 -13.44
CA ALA A 164 13.43 -10.50 -14.35
C ALA A 164 12.36 -9.42 -14.08
N SER A 165 12.22 -8.97 -12.83
CA SER A 165 11.24 -7.94 -12.46
C SER A 165 11.69 -6.50 -12.70
N VAL A 166 13.00 -6.25 -12.90
CA VAL A 166 13.56 -4.89 -13.09
C VAL A 166 12.77 -4.00 -14.08
N PRO A 167 12.34 -4.46 -15.27
CA PRO A 167 11.58 -3.61 -16.18
C PRO A 167 10.23 -3.17 -15.62
N PHE A 168 9.56 -4.04 -14.86
CA PHE A 168 8.28 -3.77 -14.21
C PHE A 168 8.46 -2.83 -13.02
N ASP A 169 9.50 -3.05 -12.22
CA ASP A 169 9.88 -2.22 -11.08
C ASP A 169 10.25 -0.80 -11.50
N LEU A 170 11.04 -0.70 -12.57
CA LEU A 170 11.42 0.57 -13.16
C LEU A 170 10.20 1.32 -13.67
N SER A 171 9.30 0.64 -14.39
CA SER A 171 8.06 1.24 -14.90
C SER A 171 7.17 1.75 -13.77
N HIS A 172 7.07 0.99 -12.68
CA HIS A 172 6.33 1.39 -11.49
C HIS A 172 6.98 2.58 -10.78
N GLY A 173 8.30 2.54 -10.58
CA GLY A 173 9.06 3.63 -9.96
C GLY A 173 8.97 4.93 -10.76
N VAL A 174 9.09 4.87 -12.09
CA VAL A 174 8.91 6.03 -12.99
C VAL A 174 7.48 6.56 -12.92
N THR A 175 6.48 5.68 -12.92
CA THR A 175 5.07 6.07 -12.76
C THR A 175 4.86 6.83 -11.44
N ASN A 176 5.40 6.31 -10.33
CA ASN A 176 5.31 6.97 -9.03
C ASN A 176 5.96 8.36 -9.06
N VAL A 177 7.14 8.50 -9.66
CA VAL A 177 7.81 9.80 -9.82
C VAL A 177 6.92 10.78 -10.58
N ILE A 178 6.42 10.37 -11.75
CA ILE A 178 5.58 11.23 -12.60
C ILE A 178 4.35 11.70 -11.84
N LEU A 179 3.60 10.78 -11.22
CA LEU A 179 2.38 11.13 -10.50
C LEU A 179 2.66 11.99 -9.26
N LEU A 180 3.71 11.70 -8.49
CA LEU A 180 4.07 12.46 -7.29
C LEU A 180 4.68 13.83 -7.58
N VAL A 181 5.26 14.04 -8.76
CA VAL A 181 5.74 15.36 -9.18
C VAL A 181 4.58 16.21 -9.72
N LEU A 182 3.74 15.63 -10.59
CA LEU A 182 2.68 16.37 -11.28
C LEU A 182 1.43 16.61 -10.42
N LEU A 183 0.97 15.59 -9.69
CA LEU A 183 -0.36 15.60 -9.07
C LEU A 183 -0.33 15.86 -7.56
N TYR A 184 0.84 15.85 -6.93
CA TYR A 184 0.97 16.01 -5.47
C TYR A 184 0.27 17.26 -4.95
N GLY A 185 0.52 18.43 -5.54
CA GLY A 185 -0.08 19.68 -5.06
C GLY A 185 -1.62 19.70 -5.17
N LEU A 186 -2.16 19.14 -6.26
CA LEU A 186 -3.60 19.03 -6.47
C LEU A 186 -4.23 18.10 -5.43
N PHE A 187 -3.72 16.87 -5.31
CA PHE A 187 -4.28 15.88 -4.41
C PHE A 187 -4.08 16.26 -2.94
N LYS A 188 -2.97 16.90 -2.58
CA LYS A 188 -2.75 17.42 -1.24
C LYS A 188 -3.84 18.40 -0.83
N ARG A 189 -4.24 19.32 -1.72
CA ARG A 189 -5.35 20.25 -1.47
C ARG A 189 -6.69 19.53 -1.31
N ILE A 190 -6.99 18.56 -2.17
CA ILE A 190 -8.23 17.77 -2.11
C ILE A 190 -8.29 16.96 -0.80
N PHE A 191 -7.20 16.28 -0.46
CA PHE A 191 -7.12 15.40 0.71
C PHE A 191 -7.13 16.20 2.00
N ASN A 192 -6.48 17.37 2.06
CA ASN A 192 -6.56 18.25 3.23
C ASN A 192 -8.00 18.73 3.47
N ARG A 193 -8.76 19.10 2.43
CA ARG A 193 -10.18 19.45 2.59
C ARG A 193 -11.01 18.29 3.12
N ALA A 194 -10.73 17.06 2.66
CA ALA A 194 -11.36 15.87 3.20
C ALA A 194 -10.95 15.63 4.67
N LYS A 195 -9.68 15.84 5.01
CA LYS A 195 -9.17 15.75 6.39
C LYS A 195 -9.90 16.69 7.32
N ASP A 196 -10.08 17.95 6.93
CA ASP A 196 -10.78 18.93 7.75
C ASP A 196 -12.24 18.51 7.99
N LYS A 197 -12.91 18.02 6.94
CA LYS A 197 -14.31 17.57 7.05
C LYS A 197 -14.51 16.33 7.93
N PHE A 198 -13.65 15.31 7.79
CA PHE A 198 -13.82 14.00 8.43
C PHE A 198 -13.06 13.84 9.75
N ILE A 199 -11.97 14.60 9.96
CA ILE A 199 -11.06 14.42 11.11
C ILE A 199 -11.03 15.65 12.03
N SER A 200 -11.04 16.90 11.53
CA SER A 200 -10.87 18.08 12.41
C SER A 200 -12.15 18.55 13.12
N ASN A 201 -13.33 18.26 12.57
CA ASN A 201 -14.62 18.65 13.18
C ASN A 201 -14.95 17.93 14.51
N GLN A 202 -14.06 17.09 15.04
CA GLN A 202 -14.26 16.37 16.30
C GLN A 202 -13.43 16.91 17.47
N THR A 203 -12.48 17.82 17.22
CA THR A 203 -11.68 18.44 18.29
C THR A 203 -12.30 19.70 18.89
N GLU A 204 -13.46 20.17 18.40
CA GLU A 204 -14.21 21.21 19.11
C GLU A 204 -14.90 20.59 20.34
N PRO A 205 -14.57 21.03 21.57
CA PRO A 205 -15.32 20.58 22.73
C PRO A 205 -16.77 21.05 22.60
N LEU A 206 -17.71 20.13 22.88
CA LEU A 206 -19.15 20.36 23.04
C LEU A 206 -19.48 21.29 24.22
N ASN A 207 -18.81 22.43 24.35
CA ASN A 207 -19.04 23.40 25.40
C ASN A 207 -19.43 24.76 24.80
N LYS A 208 -20.54 24.76 24.06
CA LYS A 208 -21.33 25.97 23.80
C LYS A 208 -22.79 25.62 23.97
N GLY A 209 -23.26 25.68 25.22
CA GLY A 209 -24.69 25.72 25.47
C GLY A 209 -25.10 25.16 26.82
N VAL A 210 -24.73 25.82 27.91
CA VAL A 210 -25.66 26.18 29.00
C VAL A 210 -25.06 27.41 29.71
N ASN A 211 -25.57 28.59 29.39
CA ASN A 211 -25.52 29.78 30.26
C ASN A 211 -26.69 30.67 29.83
N THR A 212 -27.87 30.30 30.33
CA THR A 212 -29.04 31.17 30.49
C THR A 212 -29.77 30.69 31.73
#